data_AF-A0A8C9IGS8-F1
#
_entry.id   AF-A0A8C9IGS8-F1
#
_cell.length_a   1.000
_cell.length_b   1.000
_cell.length_c   1.000
_cell.angle_alpha   90.00
_cell.angle_beta   90.00
_cell.angle_gamma   90.00
#
_symmetry.space_group_name_H-M   'P 1'
#
loop_
_entity.id
_entity.type
_entity.pdbx_description
1 polymer ?
#
loop_
_entity_poly.entity_id
_entity_poly.type
_entity_poly.pdbx_seq_one_letter_code
_entity_poly.pdbx_strand_id
1 'polypeptide(L)'
;MVKQTIQIFARVKPPVRKHQQGIYSIDEDEKLIPSLEIILPRDLADGFVNNKRESYKFKFQRIFDQDANQETIFENIAKPVAGR
;
A
#
# COMPACT_ATOMS: atom_id res chain seq x y z
N MET A 1 -7.70 10.98 25.04
CA MET A 1 -7.46 10.50 23.66
C MET A 1 -6.13 11.08 23.18
N VAL A 2 -5.14 10.24 22.92
CA VAL A 2 -3.82 10.69 22.45
C VAL A 2 -3.98 11.18 21.01
N LYS A 3 -3.72 12.46 20.73
CA LYS A 3 -3.66 12.95 19.34
C LYS A 3 -2.49 12.22 18.67
N GLN A 4 -2.78 11.33 17.72
CA GLN A 4 -1.74 10.75 16.87
C GLN A 4 -1.04 11.89 16.14
N THR A 5 0.24 12.10 16.44
CA THR A 5 1.02 13.24 15.91
C THR A 5 1.45 13.01 14.47
N ILE A 6 1.63 11.76 14.05
CA ILE A 6 2.08 11.40 12.70
C ILE A 6 1.09 10.40 12.12
N GLN A 7 0.59 10.73 10.93
CA GLN A 7 -0.28 9.87 10.14
C GLN A 7 0.46 9.37 8.90
N ILE A 8 0.37 8.06 8.63
CA ILE A 8 1.09 7.40 7.55
C ILE A 8 0.08 6.65 6.67
N PHE A 9 0.06 7.04 5.40
CA PHE A 9 -0.84 6.52 4.38
C PHE A 9 -0.03 5.99 3.20
N ALA A 10 -0.62 5.05 2.44
CA ALA A 10 -0.07 4.58 1.17
C ALA A 10 -1.05 4.88 0.03
N ARG A 11 -0.55 5.33 -1.12
CA ARG A 11 -1.34 5.48 -2.35
C ARG A 11 -0.67 4.72 -3.48
N VAL A 12 -1.40 3.77 -4.07
CA VAL A 12 -0.95 3.05 -5.24
C VAL A 12 -1.23 3.90 -6.48
N LYS A 13 -0.19 4.10 -7.29
CA LYS A 13 -0.34 4.86 -8.54
C LYS A 13 -1.09 4.00 -9.57
N PRO A 14 -2.10 4.54 -10.27
CA PRO A 14 -2.73 3.84 -11.39
C PRO A 14 -1.69 3.50 -12.47
N PRO A 15 -1.69 2.28 -13.02
CA PRO A 15 -0.69 1.86 -13.96
C PRO A 15 -0.95 2.48 -15.34
N VAL A 16 0.11 2.98 -15.99
CA VAL A 16 0.02 3.65 -17.31
C VAL A 16 -0.37 2.67 -18.43
N ARG A 17 -0.15 1.37 -18.21
CA ARG A 17 -0.59 0.24 -19.05
C ARG A 17 -1.13 -0.83 -18.11
N LYS A 18 -2.04 -1.71 -18.54
CA LYS A 18 -2.44 -2.88 -17.74
C LYS A 18 -1.21 -3.77 -17.47
N HIS A 19 -0.48 -3.50 -16.39
CA HIS A 19 0.65 -4.32 -15.94
C HIS A 19 0.12 -5.64 -15.37
N GLN A 20 1.00 -6.64 -15.30
CA GLN A 20 0.70 -7.95 -14.73
C GLN A 20 0.02 -7.79 -13.38
N GLN A 21 -1.20 -8.33 -13.28
CA GLN A 21 -1.89 -8.52 -12.02
C GLN A 21 -0.99 -9.38 -11.11
N GLY A 22 -0.78 -8.96 -9.85
CA GLY A 22 -0.15 -9.81 -8.83
C GLY A 22 1.20 -9.38 -8.24
N ILE A 23 1.74 -8.19 -8.56
CA ILE A 23 2.98 -7.69 -7.90
C ILE A 23 2.70 -7.14 -6.49
N TYR A 24 1.45 -6.80 -6.19
CA TYR A 24 1.03 -6.42 -4.85
C TYR A 24 -0.38 -6.92 -4.55
N SER A 25 -0.69 -7.07 -3.26
CA SER A 25 -2.02 -7.35 -2.75
C SER A 25 -2.34 -6.36 -1.62
N ILE A 26 -3.61 -6.02 -1.44
CA ILE A 26 -4.09 -5.23 -0.31
C ILE A 26 -4.96 -6.16 0.51
N ASP A 27 -4.60 -6.31 1.78
CA ASP A 27 -5.30 -7.16 2.73
C ASP A 27 -5.85 -6.30 3.86
N GLU A 28 -7.18 -6.33 3.99
CA GLU A 28 -7.95 -5.70 5.06
C GLU A 28 -8.23 -6.76 6.13
N ASP A 29 -7.17 -7.15 6.85
CA ASP A 29 -7.21 -8.11 7.97
C ASP A 29 -8.37 -7.80 8.95
N GLU A 30 -8.95 -8.83 9.58
CA GLU A 30 -10.00 -8.72 10.63
C GLU A 30 -9.64 -7.77 11.79
N LYS A 31 -8.35 -7.44 11.94
CA LYS A 31 -7.82 -6.51 12.95
C LYS A 31 -7.91 -5.03 12.56
N LEU A 32 -8.64 -4.68 11.49
CA LEU A 32 -8.94 -3.31 11.02
C LEU A 32 -7.73 -2.47 10.56
N ILE A 33 -6.52 -3.05 10.51
CA ILE A 33 -5.32 -2.33 10.06
C ILE A 33 -5.00 -2.80 8.64
N PRO A 34 -5.22 -1.95 7.62
CA PRO A 34 -4.98 -2.32 6.24
C PRO A 34 -3.49 -2.55 5.99
N SER A 35 -3.20 -3.54 5.16
CA SER A 35 -1.84 -3.97 4.87
C SER A 35 -1.58 -4.11 3.38
N LEU A 36 -0.43 -3.59 2.94
CA LEU A 36 0.05 -3.66 1.57
C LEU A 36 1.12 -4.74 1.52
N GLU A 37 0.87 -5.80 0.77
CA GLU A 37 1.87 -6.81 0.45
C GLU A 37 2.47 -6.54 -0.93
N ILE A 38 3.78 -6.55 -1.03
CA ILE A 38 4.52 -6.47 -2.30
C ILE A 38 5.22 -7.81 -2.51
N ILE A 39 4.96 -8.42 -3.66
CA ILE A 39 5.53 -9.69 -4.09
C ILE A 39 6.57 -9.39 -5.16
N LEU A 40 7.83 -9.67 -4.86
CA LEU A 40 8.93 -9.58 -5.81
C LEU A 40 8.90 -10.83 -6.71
N PRO A 41 8.76 -10.67 -8.04
CA PRO A 41 8.86 -11.79 -8.97
C PRO A 41 10.21 -12.49 -8.84
N ARG A 42 10.20 -13.81 -8.78
CA ARG A 42 11.43 -14.61 -8.73
C ARG A 42 12.21 -14.48 -10.03
N ASP A 43 13.50 -14.18 -9.92
CA ASP A 43 14.41 -14.22 -11.07
C ASP A 43 14.80 -15.67 -11.38
N LEU A 44 14.58 -16.11 -12.61
CA LEU A 44 14.94 -17.46 -13.08
C LEU A 44 16.47 -17.65 -13.13
N ALA A 45 17.25 -16.56 -13.17
CA ALA A 45 18.71 -16.61 -13.14
C ALA A 45 19.30 -16.88 -11.74
N ASP A 46 18.51 -16.74 -10.67
CA ASP A 46 18.97 -16.93 -9.28
C ASP A 46 19.20 -18.40 -8.87
N GLY A 47 18.98 -19.36 -9.78
CA GLY A 47 19.24 -20.79 -9.55
C GLY A 47 18.14 -21.54 -8.78
N PHE A 48 18.39 -22.84 -8.54
CA PHE A 48 17.41 -23.78 -7.99
C PHE A 48 17.01 -23.46 -6.53
N VAL A 49 17.97 -23.05 -5.69
CA VAL A 49 17.73 -22.65 -4.30
C VAL A 49 17.92 -21.14 -4.16
N ASN A 50 16.82 -20.42 -3.96
CA ASN A 50 16.83 -18.98 -3.70
C ASN A 50 16.05 -18.70 -2.40
N ASN A 51 16.77 -18.32 -1.34
CA ASN A 51 16.18 -18.00 -0.02
C ASN A 51 15.95 -16.49 0.18
N LYS A 52 16.01 -15.70 -0.90
CA LYS A 52 15.69 -14.27 -0.82
C LYS A 52 14.23 -14.09 -0.41
N ARG A 53 13.97 -13.06 0.38
CA ARG A 53 12.62 -12.69 0.76
C ARG A 53 11.90 -12.07 -0.44
N GLU A 54 10.80 -12.69 -0.85
CA GLU A 54 10.02 -12.26 -2.00
C GLU A 54 8.74 -11.50 -1.58
N SER A 55 8.16 -11.80 -0.41
CA SER A 55 6.97 -11.11 0.11
C SER A 55 7.30 -10.10 1.22
N TYR A 56 6.82 -8.87 1.06
CA TYR A 56 6.96 -7.78 2.01
C TYR A 56 5.59 -7.19 2.38
N LYS A 57 5.15 -7.41 3.62
CA LYS A 57 3.89 -6.87 4.16
C LYS A 57 4.15 -5.61 4.99
N PHE A 58 3.50 -4.50 4.63
CA PHE A 58 3.59 -3.22 5.31
C PHE A 58 2.21 -2.81 5.84
N LYS A 59 2.16 -2.18 7.02
CA LYS A 59 0.90 -1.73 7.63
C LYS A 59 0.79 -0.22 7.54
N PHE A 60 -0.39 0.25 7.14
CA PHE A 60 -0.69 1.68 7.03
C PHE A 60 -1.98 2.00 7.78
N GLN A 61 -2.21 3.28 8.08
CA GLN A 61 -3.49 3.71 8.66
C GLN A 61 -4.61 3.63 7.63
N ARG A 62 -4.28 3.89 6.36
CA ARG A 62 -5.14 3.67 5.21
C ARG A 62 -4.30 3.45 3.96
N ILE A 63 -4.81 2.61 3.06
CA ILE A 63 -4.24 2.36 1.75
C ILE A 63 -5.28 2.82 0.72
N PHE A 64 -4.83 3.61 -0.24
CA PHE A 64 -5.61 4.07 -1.37
C PHE A 64 -5.16 3.29 -2.60
N ASP A 65 -6.04 2.45 -3.15
CA ASP A 65 -5.74 1.66 -4.34
C ASP A 65 -5.82 2.54 -5.62
N GLN A 66 -5.62 1.90 -6.78
CA GLN A 66 -5.52 2.57 -8.08
C GLN A 66 -6.77 3.36 -8.49
N ASP A 67 -7.92 3.06 -7.91
CA ASP A 67 -9.20 3.74 -8.15
C ASP A 67 -9.36 5.03 -7.33
N ALA A 68 -8.43 5.32 -6.42
CA ALA A 68 -8.52 6.48 -5.54
C ALA A 68 -8.32 7.83 -6.28
N ASN A 69 -9.39 8.62 -6.26
CA ASN A 69 -9.43 9.97 -6.83
C ASN A 69 -8.72 11.01 -5.95
N GLN A 70 -8.30 12.11 -6.58
CA GLN A 70 -7.58 13.19 -5.91
C GLN A 70 -8.40 13.86 -4.81
N GLU A 71 -9.72 13.99 -5.00
CA GLU A 71 -10.64 14.53 -4.00
C GLU A 71 -10.66 13.66 -2.74
N THR A 72 -10.78 12.34 -2.91
CA THR A 72 -10.75 11.38 -1.79
C THR A 72 -9.45 11.47 -1.01
N ILE A 73 -8.31 11.62 -1.69
CA ILE A 73 -7.00 11.81 -1.04
C ILE A 73 -6.98 13.12 -0.22
N PHE A 74 -7.45 14.22 -0.81
CA PHE A 74 -7.48 15.52 -0.15
C PHE A 74 -8.37 15.50 1.10
N GLU A 75 -9.57 14.93 1.02
CA GLU A 75 -10.51 14.89 2.13
C GLU A 75 -10.01 14.07 3.32
N ASN A 76 -9.29 12.97 3.05
CA ASN A 76 -8.81 12.06 4.10
C ASN A 76 -7.47 12.48 4.71
N ILE A 77 -6.59 13.12 3.93
CA ILE A 77 -5.22 13.46 4.39
C ILE A 77 -5.08 14.96 4.66
N ALA A 78 -5.43 15.81 3.70
CA ALA A 78 -5.09 17.24 3.74
C ALA A 78 -6.12 18.07 4.51
N LYS A 79 -7.43 17.82 4.32
CA LYS A 79 -8.52 18.56 4.97
C LYS A 79 -8.45 18.54 6.51
N PRO A 80 -8.14 17.42 7.19
CA PRO A 80 -8.00 17.39 8.65
C PRO A 80 -6.80 18.16 9.19
N VAL A 81 -5.80 18.44 8.35
CA VAL A 81 -4.56 19.13 8.73
C VAL A 81 -4.59 20.61 8.35
N ALA A 82 -5.20 20.96 7.22
CA ALA A 82 -5.24 22.32 6.68
C ALA A 82 -6.19 23.28 7.44
N GLY A 83 -7.11 22.75 8.25
CA GLY A 83 -8.13 23.52 8.98
C GLY A 83 -7.83 23.76 10.45
N ARG A 84 -6.58 24.08 10.82
CA ARG A 84 -6.21 24.46 12.18
C ARG A 84 -5.53 25.82 12.25
#